data_AF-A0A380P232-F1
#
_entry.id   AF-A0A380P232-F1
#
_cell.length_a   1.000
_cell.length_b   1.000
_cell.length_c   1.000
_cell.angle_alpha   90.00
_cell.angle_beta   90.00
_cell.angle_gamma   90.00
#
_symmetry.space_group_name_H-M   'P 1'
#
loop_
_entity.id
_entity.type
_entity.pdbx_description
1 polymer ?
#
loop_
_entity_poly.entity_id
_entity_poly.type
_entity_poly.pdbx_seq_one_letter_code
_entity_poly.pdbx_strand_id
1 'polypeptide(L)'
;MIFSTIFGFANGPVAYMQTGYAAIIWYVLGALFFFLPTSMMYAEFGSAYKDSKGGIYTWMEGALGKKTAFIATFVGLAAWVVWMISVAQKVWIPFSTIFAGHDMTQSWSILDYQVPRLLDY
;
A
#
# COMPACT_ATOMS: atom_id res chain seq x y z
N MET A 1 16.25 -1.53 -0.17
CA MET A 1 15.08 -0.85 0.44
C MET A 1 13.73 -1.19 -0.20
N ILE A 2 13.68 -1.70 -1.44
CA ILE A 2 12.43 -2.06 -2.14
C ILE A 2 11.61 -3.12 -1.39
N PHE A 3 12.24 -4.20 -0.92
CA PHE A 3 11.51 -5.29 -0.25
C PHE A 3 10.85 -4.85 1.07
N SER A 4 11.57 -4.11 1.90
CA SER A 4 11.06 -3.64 3.21
C SER A 4 9.97 -2.58 3.09
N THR A 5 9.95 -1.80 2.01
CA THR A 5 8.94 -0.75 1.76
C THR A 5 7.71 -1.26 1.02
N ILE A 6 7.86 -2.21 0.08
CA ILE A 6 6.74 -2.72 -0.71
C ILE A 6 6.01 -3.86 0.02
N PHE A 7 6.74 -4.82 0.60
CA PHE A 7 6.09 -5.92 1.31
C PHE A 7 5.50 -5.43 2.64
N GLY A 8 6.17 -4.47 3.29
CA GLY A 8 5.78 -3.92 4.60
C GLY A 8 5.83 -4.98 5.69
N PHE A 9 6.84 -4.95 6.57
CA PHE A 9 7.01 -5.95 7.64
C PHE A 9 5.75 -6.18 8.49
N ALA A 10 4.91 -5.16 8.65
CA ALA A 10 3.63 -5.25 9.37
C ALA A 10 2.58 -6.15 8.68
N ASN A 11 2.65 -6.34 7.37
CA ASN A 11 1.62 -7.06 6.63
C ASN A 11 1.63 -8.58 6.91
N GLY A 12 2.81 -9.16 7.17
CA GLY A 12 2.93 -10.58 7.51
C GLY A 12 2.18 -10.96 8.80
N PRO A 13 2.46 -10.29 9.94
CA PRO A 13 1.73 -10.50 11.18
C PRO A 13 0.23 -10.20 11.05
N VAL A 14 -0.16 -9.13 10.34
CA VAL A 14 -1.58 -8.80 10.14
C VAL A 14 -2.30 -9.90 9.36
N ALA A 15 -1.70 -10.41 8.28
CA ALA A 15 -2.27 -11.51 7.51
C ALA A 15 -2.43 -12.80 8.34
N TYR A 16 -1.44 -13.10 9.19
CA TYR A 16 -1.52 -14.22 10.13
C TYR A 16 -2.60 -14.02 11.20
N MET A 17 -2.74 -12.82 11.76
CA MET A 17 -3.81 -12.53 12.73
C MET A 17 -5.22 -12.64 12.10
N GLN A 18 -5.36 -12.31 10.82
CA GLN A 18 -6.66 -12.35 10.13
C GLN A 18 -7.03 -13.74 9.59
N THR A 19 -6.07 -14.48 9.03
CA THR A 19 -6.35 -15.74 8.29
C THR A 19 -5.44 -16.91 8.68
N GLY A 20 -4.57 -16.74 9.68
CA GLY A 20 -3.64 -17.76 10.15
C GLY A 20 -2.70 -18.25 9.05
N TYR A 21 -2.44 -19.55 9.02
CA TYR A 21 -1.58 -20.18 8.01
C TYR A 21 -2.18 -20.18 6.60
N ALA A 22 -3.50 -19.96 6.44
CA ALA A 22 -4.12 -19.89 5.12
C ALA A 22 -3.58 -18.70 4.29
N ALA A 23 -3.04 -17.67 4.94
CA ALA A 23 -2.35 -16.54 4.29
C ALA A 23 -1.19 -17.00 3.39
N ILE A 24 -0.51 -18.11 3.72
CA ILE A 24 0.68 -18.58 2.98
C ILE A 24 0.32 -18.87 1.53
N ILE A 25 -0.81 -19.53 1.28
CA ILE A 25 -1.26 -19.86 -0.07
C ILE A 25 -1.45 -18.58 -0.90
N TRP A 26 -2.07 -17.56 -0.30
CA TRP A 26 -2.29 -16.27 -0.96
C TRP A 26 -0.99 -15.53 -1.27
N TYR A 27 0.01 -15.59 -0.39
CA TYR A 27 1.33 -15.01 -0.65
C TYR A 27 2.07 -15.76 -1.78
N VAL A 28 2.00 -17.08 -1.82
CA VAL A 28 2.59 -17.88 -2.91
C VAL A 28 1.93 -17.55 -4.24
N LEU A 29 0.60 -17.49 -4.29
CA LEU A 29 -0.14 -17.10 -5.48
C LEU A 29 0.21 -15.67 -5.93
N GLY A 30 0.25 -14.72 -4.99
CA GLY A 30 0.66 -13.34 -5.27
C GLY A 30 2.09 -13.25 -5.79
N ALA A 31 3.02 -14.03 -5.25
CA ALA A 31 4.40 -14.06 -5.71
C ALA A 31 4.51 -14.56 -7.16
N LEU A 32 3.83 -15.65 -7.49
CA LEU A 32 3.90 -16.28 -8.81
C LEU A 32 3.14 -15.52 -9.89
N PHE A 33 1.91 -15.10 -9.61
CA PHE A 33 1.01 -14.53 -10.62
C PHE A 33 1.04 -13.01 -10.69
N PHE A 34 1.53 -12.33 -9.66
CA PHE A 34 1.60 -10.87 -9.64
C PHE A 34 3.04 -10.37 -9.57
N PHE A 35 3.80 -10.77 -8.55
CA PHE A 35 5.13 -10.19 -8.30
C PHE A 35 6.14 -10.56 -9.39
N LEU A 36 6.22 -11.84 -9.75
CA LEU A 36 7.13 -12.34 -10.77
C LEU A 36 6.88 -11.67 -12.14
N PRO A 37 5.67 -11.73 -12.74
CA PRO A 37 5.44 -11.12 -14.05
C PRO A 37 5.62 -9.60 -14.03
N THR A 38 5.14 -8.94 -12.97
CA THR A 38 5.30 -7.47 -12.84
C THR A 38 6.77 -7.07 -12.73
N SER A 39 7.59 -7.84 -12.02
CA SER A 39 9.04 -7.57 -11.92
C SER A 39 9.74 -7.70 -13.28
N MET A 40 9.33 -8.68 -14.10
CA MET A 40 9.85 -8.85 -15.46
C MET A 40 9.43 -7.68 -16.36
N MET A 41 8.17 -7.24 -16.29
CA MET A 41 7.69 -6.07 -17.02
C MET A 41 8.49 -4.82 -16.64
N TYR A 42 8.70 -4.56 -15.36
CA TYR A 42 9.49 -3.40 -14.93
C TYR A 42 10.96 -3.49 -15.36
N ALA A 43 11.55 -4.68 -15.39
CA ALA A 43 12.91 -4.88 -15.90
C ALA A 43 12.98 -4.57 -17.41
N GLU A 44 12.01 -5.03 -18.19
CA GLU A 44 11.93 -4.77 -19.64
C GLU A 44 11.74 -3.28 -19.92
N PHE A 45 10.73 -2.64 -19.32
CA PHE A 45 10.49 -1.20 -19.47
C PHE A 45 11.68 -0.36 -18.98
N GLY A 46 12.29 -0.73 -17.86
CA GLY A 46 13.48 -0.05 -17.35
C GLY A 46 14.67 -0.12 -18.30
N SER A 47 14.84 -1.24 -19.01
CA SER A 47 15.90 -1.41 -20.01
C SER A 47 15.62 -0.70 -21.33
N ALA A 48 14.38 -0.76 -21.82
CA ALA A 48 13.95 -0.15 -23.08
C ALA A 48 13.98 1.38 -23.03
N TYR A 49 13.68 1.95 -21.85
CA TYR A 49 13.59 3.39 -21.61
C TYR A 49 14.75 3.91 -20.73
N LYS A 50 15.92 3.27 -20.79
CA LYS A 50 17.08 3.56 -19.91
C LYS A 50 17.57 5.02 -19.95
N ASP A 51 17.41 5.70 -21.09
CA ASP A 51 17.89 7.07 -21.29
C ASP A 51 16.78 8.12 -21.00
N SER A 52 15.58 7.66 -20.65
CA SER A 52 14.41 8.52 -20.40
C SER A 52 14.31 8.90 -18.92
N LYS A 53 14.12 10.20 -18.67
CA LYS A 53 14.02 10.74 -17.30
C LYS A 53 12.61 10.70 -16.69
N GLY A 54 11.58 10.37 -17.46
CA GLY A 54 10.18 10.45 -17.00
C GLY A 54 9.64 9.19 -16.31
N GLY A 55 10.48 8.19 -16.05
CA GLY A 55 10.12 6.99 -15.29
C GLY A 55 8.87 6.28 -15.83
N ILE A 56 7.94 5.92 -14.94
CA ILE A 56 6.71 5.18 -15.29
C ILE A 56 5.87 5.94 -16.33
N TYR A 57 5.80 7.28 -16.27
CA TYR A 57 5.04 8.04 -17.27
C TYR A 57 5.59 7.81 -18.69
N THR A 58 6.92 7.88 -18.86
CA THR A 58 7.53 7.64 -20.18
C THR A 58 7.36 6.21 -20.66
N TRP A 59 7.43 5.24 -19.75
CA TRP A 59 7.18 3.83 -20.08
C TRP A 59 5.75 3.64 -20.60
N MET A 60 4.78 4.24 -19.91
CA MET A 60 3.36 4.16 -20.26
C MET A 60 3.03 4.95 -21.54
N GLU A 61 3.67 6.09 -21.76
CA GLU A 61 3.48 6.89 -22.97
C GLU A 61 3.95 6.13 -24.20
N GLY A 62 5.11 5.48 -24.11
CA GLY A 62 5.67 4.70 -25.20
C GLY A 62 4.87 3.42 -25.50
N ALA A 63 4.24 2.81 -24.50
CA ALA A 63 3.47 1.57 -24.68
C ALA A 63 2.00 1.80 -25.10
N LEU A 64 1.31 2.77 -24.48
CA LEU A 64 -0.16 2.93 -24.58
C LEU A 64 -0.60 4.35 -25.02
N GLY A 65 0.36 5.24 -25.29
CA GLY A 65 0.11 6.61 -25.70
C GLY A 65 -0.12 7.61 -24.56
N LYS A 66 -0.03 8.90 -24.90
CA LYS A 66 -0.04 10.05 -23.98
C LYS A 66 -1.25 10.09 -23.03
N LYS A 67 -2.46 9.88 -23.54
CA LYS A 67 -3.69 9.97 -22.75
C LYS A 67 -3.72 8.92 -21.64
N THR A 68 -3.38 7.67 -21.98
CA THR A 68 -3.36 6.54 -21.05
C THR A 68 -2.25 6.71 -20.02
N ALA A 69 -1.08 7.19 -20.43
CA ALA A 69 0.05 7.46 -19.55
C ALA A 69 -0.27 8.52 -18.48
N PHE A 70 -0.96 9.59 -18.89
CA PHE A 70 -1.43 10.62 -17.97
C PHE A 70 -2.40 10.05 -16.93
N ILE A 71 -3.42 9.32 -17.38
CA ILE A 71 -4.41 8.70 -16.48
C ILE A 71 -3.72 7.72 -15.51
N ALA A 72 -2.85 6.85 -16.01
CA ALA A 72 -2.14 5.87 -15.18
C ALA A 72 -1.28 6.54 -14.11
N THR A 73 -0.53 7.59 -14.48
CA THR A 73 0.29 8.34 -13.54
C THR A 73 -0.56 9.07 -12.51
N PHE A 74 -1.68 9.67 -12.93
CA PHE A 74 -2.60 10.35 -12.03
C PHE A 74 -3.25 9.38 -11.03
N VAL A 75 -3.71 8.22 -11.49
CA VAL A 75 -4.26 7.16 -10.62
C VAL A 75 -3.19 6.66 -9.64
N GLY A 76 -1.94 6.51 -10.10
CA GLY A 76 -0.81 6.17 -9.23
C GLY A 76 -0.62 7.20 -8.10
N LEU A 77 -0.64 8.49 -8.43
CA LEU A 77 -0.55 9.57 -7.43
C LEU A 77 -1.74 9.56 -6.46
N ALA A 78 -2.96 9.38 -6.96
CA ALA A 78 -4.16 9.29 -6.12
C ALA A 78 -4.10 8.09 -5.16
N ALA A 79 -3.65 6.93 -5.64
CA ALA A 79 -3.44 5.75 -4.81
C ALA A 79 -2.39 5.99 -3.71
N TRP A 80 -1.32 6.73 -4.02
CA TRP A 80 -0.32 7.14 -3.02
C TRP A 80 -0.90 8.02 -1.92
N VAL A 81 -1.81 8.95 -2.25
CA VAL A 81 -2.49 9.79 -1.25
C VAL A 81 -3.37 8.94 -0.33
N VAL A 82 -4.16 8.01 -0.90
CA VAL A 82 -4.98 7.09 -0.10
C VAL A 82 -4.11 6.23 0.81
N TRP A 83 -2.99 5.72 0.29
CA TRP A 83 -2.05 4.93 1.07
C TRP A 83 -1.45 5.71 2.25
N MET A 84 -1.07 6.99 2.04
CA MET A 84 -0.58 7.87 3.11
C MET A 84 -1.59 8.01 4.25
N ILE A 85 -2.89 8.14 3.94
CA ILE A 85 -3.96 8.21 4.95
C ILE A 85 -4.04 6.92 5.76
N SER A 86 -3.98 5.76 5.09
CA SER A 86 -3.99 4.45 5.77
C SER A 86 -2.76 4.23 6.65
N VAL A 87 -1.60 4.76 6.27
CA VAL A 87 -0.37 4.68 7.09
C VAL A 87 -0.46 5.61 8.29
N ALA A 88 -1.01 6.82 8.15
CA ALA A 88 -1.15 7.78 9.24
C ALA A 88 -1.95 7.19 10.43
N GLN A 89 -3.00 6.42 10.14
CA GLN A 89 -3.79 5.73 11.17
C GLN A 89 -2.95 4.75 12.01
N LYS A 90 -1.97 4.08 11.38
CA LYS A 90 -1.06 3.15 12.08
C LYS A 90 -0.07 3.85 13.02
N VAL A 91 0.10 5.17 12.89
CA VAL A 91 0.95 5.97 13.80
C VAL A 91 0.14 6.44 15.01
N TRP A 92 -1.13 6.78 14.83
CA TRP A 92 -1.96 7.32 15.90
C TRP A 92 -2.32 6.30 16.98
N ILE A 93 -2.51 5.03 16.59
CA ILE A 93 -2.83 3.96 17.54
C ILE A 93 -1.69 3.77 18.57
N PRO A 94 -0.42 3.52 18.17
CA PRO A 94 0.69 3.44 19.13
C PRO A 94 0.90 4.73 19.92
N PHE A 95 0.71 5.90 19.29
CA PHE A 95 0.81 7.19 19.97
C PHE A 95 -0.19 7.28 21.12
N SER A 96 -1.47 6.94 20.89
CA SER A 96 -2.49 6.87 21.93
C SER A 96 -2.11 5.88 23.03
N THR A 97 -1.64 4.69 22.67
CA THR A 97 -1.29 3.64 23.65
C THR A 97 -0.12 4.07 24.55
N ILE A 98 0.87 4.80 24.03
CA ILE A 98 2.01 5.29 24.81
C ILE A 98 1.55 6.28 25.91
N PHE A 99 0.61 7.17 25.59
CA PHE A 99 0.18 8.22 26.53
C PHE A 99 -0.96 7.78 27.46
N ALA A 100 -1.89 6.95 26.97
CA ALA A 100 -3.07 6.52 27.73
C ALA A 100 -2.97 5.10 28.32
N GLY A 101 -1.96 4.32 27.94
CA GLY A 101 -1.81 2.92 28.31
C GLY A 101 -2.78 1.96 27.61
N HIS A 102 -3.69 2.47 26.77
CA HIS A 102 -4.65 1.72 25.96
C HIS A 102 -5.04 2.53 24.71
N ASP A 103 -5.64 1.88 23.71
CA ASP A 103 -6.12 2.57 22.51
C ASP A 103 -7.33 3.45 22.84
N MET A 104 -7.19 4.77 22.68
CA MET A 104 -8.24 5.77 22.84
C MET A 104 -8.63 6.43 21.51
N THR A 105 -8.12 5.94 20.37
CA THR A 105 -8.32 6.59 19.06
C THR A 105 -9.80 6.66 18.65
N GLN A 106 -10.64 5.78 19.22
CA GLN A 106 -12.09 5.76 19.00
C GLN A 106 -12.93 6.39 20.13
N SER A 107 -12.33 6.78 21.26
CA SER A 107 -13.07 7.35 22.40
C SER A 107 -13.17 8.88 22.35
N TRP A 108 -12.50 9.52 21.39
CA TRP A 108 -12.48 10.97 21.26
C TRP A 108 -13.75 11.46 20.57
N SER A 109 -14.64 12.10 21.33
CA SER A 109 -15.84 12.75 20.80
C SER A 109 -15.63 14.26 20.67
N ILE A 110 -15.86 14.80 19.48
CA ILE A 110 -16.04 16.25 19.28
C ILE A 110 -17.52 16.47 18.99
N LEU A 111 -18.18 17.34 19.77
CA LEU A 111 -19.59 17.71 19.57
C LEU A 111 -20.57 16.52 19.59
N ASP A 112 -20.41 15.62 20.57
CA ASP A 112 -21.34 14.51 20.86
C ASP A 112 -21.53 13.46 19.75
N TYR A 113 -20.70 13.50 18.68
CA TYR A 113 -20.65 12.45 17.68
C TYR A 113 -19.71 11.33 18.15
N GLN A 114 -20.29 10.21 18.59
CA GLN A 114 -19.55 8.98 18.88
C GLN A 114 -19.11 8.35 17.54
N VAL A 115 -17.80 8.21 17.32
CA VAL A 115 -17.26 7.45 16.19
C VAL A 115 -17.68 5.98 16.37
N PRO A 116 -18.22 5.28 15.35
CA PRO A 116 -18.67 3.91 15.50
C PRO A 116 -17.55 3.01 16.00
N ARG A 117 -17.76 2.30 17.11
CA ARG A 117 -16.80 1.30 17.61
C ARG A 117 -16.59 0.23 16.53
N LEU A 118 -15.38 0.13 16.03
CA LEU A 118 -14.99 -1.04 15.25
C LEU A 118 -14.74 -2.16 16.26
N LEU A 119 -15.66 -3.13 16.26
CA LEU A 119 -15.73 -4.33 17.09
C LEU A 119 -14.45 -4.70 17.85
N ASP A 120 -14.60 -4.77 19.17
CA ASP A 120 -13.64 -5.33 20.12
C ASP A 120 -13.27 -6.76 19.69
N TYR A 121 -11.98 -6.98 19.38
CA TYR A 121 -11.36 -8.31 19.31
C TYR A 121 -10.50 -8.53 20.56
#